data_AF-A0A1H3KM36-F1
#
_entry.id   AF-A0A1H3KM36-F1
#
_cell.length_a   1.000
_cell.length_b   1.000
_cell.length_c   1.000
_cell.angle_alpha   90.00
_cell.angle_beta   90.00
_cell.angle_gamma   90.00
#
_symmetry.space_group_name_H-M   'P 1'
#
loop_
_entity.id
_entity.type
_entity.pdbx_description
1 polymer ?
#
loop_
_entity_poly.entity_id
_entity_poly.type
_entity_poly.pdbx_seq_one_letter_code
_entity_poly.pdbx_strand_id
1 'polypeptide(L)'
;MEPSEDVVTNIRDSWDAENDAFGRIYEVILGISEFTRHDDIADLARCSPNTAKKHLKRLKQMGIVEFQNPGRSLMFRRNDTYLEWREVTQIAEKHSTQDLAERVRELEAKEAELKEEFGVEGPDTASIYEPNSDRPVHELMQEIGTWNSIQRDIRLYEAARQLQQNDSRLISAFVATDSDDGASPESQ
;
A
#
# COMPACT_ATOMS: atom_id res chain seq x y z
N MET A 1 -47.84 -13.30 13.54
CA MET A 1 -47.55 -13.98 12.26
C MET A 1 -46.07 -14.24 12.27
N GLU A 2 -45.66 -15.46 12.59
CA GLU A 2 -44.25 -15.84 12.53
C GLU A 2 -43.84 -15.84 11.04
N PRO A 3 -42.67 -15.27 10.68
CA PRO A 3 -42.20 -15.31 9.29
C PRO A 3 -42.01 -16.77 8.87
N SER A 4 -42.35 -17.11 7.62
CA SER A 4 -42.12 -18.46 7.12
C SER A 4 -40.63 -18.79 7.11
N GLU A 5 -40.31 -20.07 7.33
CA GLU A 5 -38.95 -20.58 7.39
C GLU A 5 -38.15 -20.27 6.11
N ASP A 6 -38.83 -20.22 4.95
CA ASP A 6 -38.25 -19.80 3.67
C ASP A 6 -37.79 -18.34 3.65
N VAL A 7 -38.51 -17.43 4.31
CA VAL A 7 -38.14 -16.00 4.38
C VAL A 7 -36.91 -15.82 5.26
N VAL A 8 -36.86 -16.52 6.39
CA VAL A 8 -35.72 -16.47 7.32
C VAL A 8 -34.45 -17.03 6.65
N THR A 9 -34.60 -18.13 5.90
CA THR A 9 -33.48 -18.76 5.18
C THR A 9 -32.95 -17.86 4.05
N ASN A 10 -33.83 -17.30 3.22
CA ASN A 10 -33.43 -16.34 2.18
C ASN A 10 -32.73 -15.09 2.73
N ILE A 11 -33.18 -14.57 3.89
CA ILE A 11 -32.52 -13.45 4.56
C ILE A 11 -31.11 -13.86 4.98
N ARG A 12 -30.93 -15.02 5.63
CA ARG A 12 -29.63 -15.51 6.07
C ARG A 12 -28.65 -15.66 4.92
N ASP A 13 -29.08 -16.31 3.84
CA ASP A 13 -28.27 -16.53 2.64
C ASP A 13 -27.86 -15.20 1.99
N SER A 14 -28.76 -14.21 1.97
CA SER A 14 -28.44 -12.87 1.50
C SER A 14 -27.42 -12.15 2.38
N TRP A 15 -27.48 -12.32 3.70
CA TRP A 15 -26.53 -11.72 4.65
C TRP A 15 -25.15 -12.36 4.55
N ASP A 16 -25.09 -13.68 4.44
CA ASP A 16 -23.83 -14.41 4.28
C ASP A 16 -23.19 -14.08 2.92
N ALA A 17 -23.98 -14.02 1.85
CA ALA A 17 -23.51 -13.59 0.53
C ALA A 17 -23.02 -12.14 0.49
N GLU A 18 -23.65 -11.23 1.25
CA GLU A 18 -23.20 -9.82 1.35
C GLU A 18 -21.88 -9.71 2.14
N ASN A 19 -21.74 -10.46 3.24
CA ASN A 19 -20.48 -10.51 4.01
C ASN A 19 -19.34 -11.13 3.19
N ASP A 20 -19.62 -12.18 2.42
CA ASP A 20 -18.67 -12.82 1.54
C ASP A 20 -18.29 -11.90 0.36
N ALA A 21 -19.25 -11.16 -0.21
CA ALA A 21 -18.98 -10.14 -1.22
C ALA A 21 -18.05 -9.03 -0.68
N PHE A 22 -18.25 -8.58 0.57
CA PHE A 22 -17.35 -7.61 1.19
C PHE A 22 -15.90 -8.12 1.25
N GLY A 23 -15.70 -9.37 1.68
CA GLY A 23 -14.37 -10.00 1.73
C GLY A 23 -13.70 -10.03 0.36
N ARG A 24 -14.41 -10.50 -0.67
CA ARG A 24 -13.88 -10.53 -2.05
C ARG A 24 -13.55 -9.14 -2.60
N ILE A 25 -14.42 -8.16 -2.36
CA ILE A 25 -14.17 -6.76 -2.78
C ILE A 25 -12.94 -6.20 -2.07
N TYR A 26 -12.79 -6.51 -0.78
CA TYR A 26 -11.62 -6.09 -0.01
C TYR A 26 -10.33 -6.69 -0.58
N GLU A 27 -10.29 -8.00 -0.84
CA GLU A 27 -9.12 -8.64 -1.46
C GLU A 27 -8.79 -8.08 -2.84
N VAL A 28 -9.81 -7.91 -3.69
CA VAL A 28 -9.65 -7.33 -5.03
C VAL A 28 -9.11 -5.91 -4.97
N ILE A 29 -9.69 -5.04 -4.13
CA ILE A 29 -9.30 -3.63 -4.12
C ILE A 29 -7.88 -3.42 -3.60
N LEU A 30 -7.39 -4.29 -2.71
CA LEU A 30 -5.99 -4.26 -2.25
C LEU A 30 -4.97 -4.51 -3.38
N GLY A 31 -5.38 -5.21 -4.43
CA GLY A 31 -4.57 -5.45 -5.63
C GLY A 31 -4.61 -4.33 -6.67
N ILE A 32 -5.51 -3.35 -6.52
CA ILE A 32 -5.75 -2.31 -7.53
C ILE A 32 -5.00 -1.02 -7.14
N SER A 33 -3.85 -0.78 -7.79
CA SER A 33 -3.04 0.43 -7.62
C SER A 33 -3.54 1.61 -8.47
N GLU A 34 -4.20 1.33 -9.59
CA GLU A 34 -4.71 2.34 -10.53
C GLU A 34 -6.22 2.56 -10.36
N PHE A 35 -6.69 3.79 -10.60
CA PHE A 35 -8.12 4.09 -10.51
C PHE A 35 -8.94 3.24 -11.48
N THR A 36 -9.71 2.31 -10.92
CA THR A 36 -10.49 1.31 -11.65
C THR A 36 -11.98 1.49 -11.40
N ARG A 37 -12.83 1.27 -12.40
CA ARG A 37 -14.27 1.51 -12.26
C ARG A 37 -14.90 0.49 -11.32
N HIS A 38 -15.89 0.93 -10.56
CA HIS A 38 -16.57 0.08 -9.58
C HIS A 38 -17.24 -1.18 -10.17
N ASP A 39 -17.66 -1.14 -11.43
CA ASP A 39 -18.23 -2.27 -12.15
C ASP A 39 -17.16 -3.26 -12.61
N ASP A 40 -16.00 -2.78 -13.07
CA ASP A 40 -14.86 -3.67 -13.35
C ASP A 40 -14.39 -4.38 -12.05
N ILE A 41 -14.40 -3.66 -10.92
CA ILE A 41 -14.13 -4.23 -9.59
C ILE A 41 -15.22 -5.26 -9.19
N ALA A 42 -16.48 -5.00 -9.54
CA ALA A 42 -17.58 -5.92 -9.25
C ALA A 42 -17.41 -7.25 -9.99
N ASP A 43 -16.98 -7.20 -11.25
CA ASP A 43 -16.69 -8.38 -12.07
C ASP A 43 -15.54 -9.20 -11.47
N LEU A 44 -14.45 -8.54 -11.09
CA LEU A 44 -13.31 -9.16 -10.41
C LEU A 44 -13.72 -9.82 -9.08
N ALA A 45 -14.55 -9.13 -8.30
CA ALA A 45 -15.05 -9.61 -7.02
C ALA A 45 -16.25 -10.56 -7.14
N ARG A 46 -16.71 -10.89 -8.36
CA ARG A 46 -17.88 -11.74 -8.63
C ARG A 46 -19.09 -11.32 -7.80
N CYS A 47 -19.45 -10.05 -7.87
CA CYS A 47 -20.64 -9.50 -7.22
C CYS A 47 -21.35 -8.48 -8.12
N SER A 48 -22.53 -7.99 -7.69
CA SER A 48 -23.25 -6.97 -8.47
C SER A 48 -22.54 -5.61 -8.40
N PRO A 49 -22.61 -4.77 -9.45
CA PRO A 49 -22.04 -3.41 -9.41
C PRO A 49 -22.58 -2.55 -8.27
N ASN A 50 -23.85 -2.73 -7.87
CA ASN A 50 -24.42 -2.00 -6.76
C ASN A 50 -23.85 -2.46 -5.41
N THR A 51 -23.64 -3.77 -5.23
CA THR A 51 -22.95 -4.36 -4.08
C THR A 51 -21.52 -3.83 -3.98
N ALA A 52 -20.76 -3.89 -5.08
CA ALA A 52 -19.41 -3.34 -5.15
C ALA A 52 -19.38 -1.86 -4.74
N LYS A 53 -20.24 -1.04 -5.34
CA LYS A 53 -20.36 0.39 -5.03
C LYS A 53 -20.66 0.66 -3.55
N LYS A 54 -21.54 -0.12 -2.92
CA LYS A 54 -21.86 0.01 -1.48
C LYS A 54 -20.63 -0.26 -0.61
N HIS A 55 -19.95 -1.38 -0.84
CA HIS A 55 -18.79 -1.75 -0.03
C HIS A 55 -17.56 -0.88 -0.31
N LEU A 56 -17.30 -0.49 -1.55
CA LEU A 56 -16.20 0.43 -1.89
C LEU A 56 -16.39 1.80 -1.22
N LYS A 57 -17.61 2.32 -1.13
CA LYS A 57 -17.90 3.52 -0.34
C LYS A 57 -17.64 3.33 1.15
N ARG A 58 -17.98 2.16 1.71
CA ARG A 58 -17.67 1.82 3.10
C ARG A 58 -16.16 1.74 3.33
N LEU A 59 -15.42 1.08 2.44
CA LEU A 59 -13.96 1.02 2.49
C LEU A 59 -13.33 2.42 2.39
N LYS A 60 -13.94 3.32 1.61
CA LYS A 60 -13.50 4.73 1.53
C LYS A 60 -13.70 5.44 2.86
N GLN A 61 -14.82 5.19 3.55
CA GLN A 61 -15.07 5.75 4.88
C GLN A 61 -14.07 5.23 5.92
N MET A 62 -13.57 4.00 5.74
CA MET A 62 -12.51 3.42 6.58
C MET A 62 -11.10 3.89 6.18
N GLY A 63 -10.95 4.70 5.13
CA GLY A 63 -9.64 5.17 4.63
C GLY A 63 -8.84 4.13 3.84
N ILE A 64 -9.42 2.96 3.53
CA ILE A 64 -8.73 1.84 2.88
C ILE A 64 -8.58 2.06 1.37
N VAL A 65 -9.49 2.84 0.78
CA VAL A 65 -9.53 3.10 -0.66
C VAL A 65 -9.68 4.59 -0.92
N GLU A 66 -9.08 5.03 -2.02
CA GLU A 66 -9.30 6.34 -2.59
C GLU A 66 -10.36 6.27 -3.68
N PHE A 67 -10.95 7.42 -4.00
CA PHE A 67 -12.09 7.50 -4.90
C PHE A 67 -12.02 8.75 -5.78
N GLN A 68 -12.31 8.60 -7.07
CA GLN A 68 -12.49 9.68 -8.04
C GLN A 68 -13.83 9.58 -8.79
N ASN A 69 -14.43 10.74 -9.07
CA ASN A 69 -15.69 10.84 -9.83
C ASN A 69 -15.54 11.68 -11.11
N PRO A 70 -14.98 11.13 -12.20
CA PRO A 70 -14.88 11.81 -13.49
C PRO A 70 -16.23 11.98 -14.22
N GLY A 71 -17.35 12.09 -13.51
CA GLY A 71 -18.69 12.37 -14.07
C GLY A 71 -19.37 11.22 -14.83
N ARG A 72 -18.63 10.21 -15.31
CA ARG A 72 -19.17 9.03 -16.03
C ARG A 72 -19.21 7.75 -15.22
N SER A 73 -18.30 7.56 -14.27
CA SER A 73 -18.27 6.37 -13.42
C SER A 73 -17.54 6.65 -12.12
N LEU A 74 -17.88 5.90 -11.08
CA LEU A 74 -17.13 5.89 -9.83
C LEU A 74 -15.88 5.03 -10.01
N MET A 75 -14.70 5.61 -9.78
CA MET A 75 -13.41 4.91 -9.86
C MET A 75 -12.75 4.83 -8.48
N PHE A 76 -12.15 3.70 -8.18
CA PHE A 76 -11.52 3.41 -6.90
C PHE A 76 -10.13 2.81 -7.10
N ARG A 77 -9.23 3.08 -6.16
CA ARG A 77 -7.96 2.39 -6.01
C ARG A 77 -7.68 2.16 -4.53
N ARG A 78 -6.77 1.26 -4.19
CA ARG A 78 -6.28 1.16 -2.80
C ARG A 78 -5.66 2.48 -2.35
N ASN A 79 -5.75 2.76 -1.06
CA ASN A 79 -4.98 3.83 -0.46
C ASN A 79 -3.60 3.28 -0.07
N ASP A 80 -2.56 3.64 -0.82
CA ASP A 80 -1.20 3.15 -0.56
C ASP A 80 -0.68 3.61 0.80
N THR A 81 -0.99 4.84 1.24
CA THR A 81 -0.65 5.33 2.58
C THR A 81 -1.27 4.50 3.69
N TYR A 82 -2.51 4.02 3.50
CA TYR A 82 -3.14 3.11 4.46
C TYR A 82 -2.41 1.76 4.54
N LEU A 83 -1.97 1.22 3.40
CA LEU A 83 -1.27 -0.07 3.38
C LEU A 83 0.12 0.03 3.99
N GLU A 84 0.85 1.10 3.70
CA GLU A 84 2.13 1.39 4.31
C GLU A 84 1.99 1.57 5.83
N TRP A 85 1.02 2.37 6.28
CA TRP A 85 0.72 2.53 7.71
C TRP A 85 0.38 1.19 8.39
N ARG A 86 -0.41 0.33 7.72
CA ARG A 86 -0.78 -0.99 8.23
C ARG A 86 0.42 -1.93 8.31
N GLU A 87 1.33 -1.88 7.33
CA GLU A 87 2.57 -2.65 7.32
C GLU A 87 3.50 -2.21 8.46
N VAL A 88 3.72 -0.90 8.61
CA VAL A 88 4.51 -0.30 9.69
C VAL A 88 3.95 -0.65 11.07
N THR A 89 2.63 -0.55 11.24
CA THR A 89 1.96 -0.87 12.52
C THR A 89 2.14 -2.34 12.88
N GLN A 90 2.00 -3.26 11.90
CA GLN A 90 2.25 -4.69 12.13
C GLN A 90 3.71 -4.99 12.51
N ILE A 91 4.67 -4.30 11.88
CA ILE A 91 6.09 -4.42 12.23
C ILE A 91 6.32 -3.93 13.66
N ALA A 92 5.75 -2.78 14.02
CA ALA A 92 5.85 -2.21 15.37
C ALA A 92 5.19 -3.11 16.43
N GLU A 93 4.11 -3.82 16.12
CA GLU A 93 3.48 -4.75 17.07
C GLU A 93 4.28 -6.03 17.30
N LYS A 94 5.03 -6.49 16.29
CA LYS A 94 5.75 -7.78 16.31
C LYS A 94 7.18 -7.69 16.86
N HIS A 95 7.77 -6.50 16.90
CA HIS A 95 9.18 -6.32 17.23
C HIS A 95 9.37 -5.32 18.38
N SER A 96 10.35 -5.55 19.24
CA SER A 96 10.73 -4.54 20.23
C SER A 96 11.49 -3.38 19.59
N THR A 97 11.55 -2.23 20.25
CA THR A 97 12.31 -1.05 19.75
C THR A 97 13.79 -1.40 19.50
N GLN A 98 14.35 -2.29 20.32
CA GLN A 98 15.73 -2.77 20.17
C GLN A 98 15.87 -3.66 18.94
N ASP A 99 14.94 -4.59 18.71
CA ASP A 99 14.98 -5.47 17.53
C ASP A 99 14.82 -4.67 16.23
N LEU A 100 13.96 -3.65 16.23
CA LEU A 100 13.79 -2.74 15.10
C LEU A 100 15.10 -1.99 14.80
N ALA A 101 15.77 -1.47 15.84
CA ALA A 101 17.04 -0.78 15.68
C ALA A 101 18.16 -1.70 15.20
N GLU A 102 18.23 -2.93 15.70
CA GLU A 102 19.19 -3.93 15.21
C GLU A 102 18.95 -4.25 13.74
N ARG A 103 17.68 -4.48 13.37
CA ARG A 103 17.31 -4.83 12.00
C ARG A 103 17.67 -3.74 11.00
N VAL A 104 17.47 -2.47 11.36
CA VAL A 104 17.89 -1.34 10.53
C VAL A 104 19.41 -1.36 10.32
N ARG A 105 20.20 -1.53 11.39
CA ARG A 105 21.67 -1.59 11.28
C ARG A 105 22.16 -2.72 10.39
N GLU A 106 21.56 -3.91 10.49
CA GLU A 106 21.89 -5.05 9.63
C GLU A 106 21.63 -4.76 8.15
N LEU A 107 20.50 -4.10 7.86
CA LEU A 107 20.10 -3.76 6.50
C LEU A 107 20.97 -2.65 5.92
N GLU A 108 21.30 -1.62 6.70
CA GLU A 108 22.24 -0.56 6.31
C GLU A 108 23.64 -1.10 6.00
N ALA A 109 24.12 -2.09 6.77
CA ALA A 109 25.40 -2.73 6.49
C ALA A 109 25.40 -3.47 5.14
N LYS A 110 24.31 -4.19 4.82
CA LYS A 110 24.14 -4.85 3.51
C LYS A 110 24.00 -3.84 2.38
N GLU A 111 23.32 -2.73 2.64
CA GLU A 111 23.22 -1.65 1.65
C GLU A 111 24.60 -1.07 1.34
N ALA A 112 25.44 -0.87 2.36
CA ALA A 112 26.80 -0.38 2.17
C ALA A 112 27.67 -1.34 1.35
N GLU A 113 27.54 -2.66 1.55
CA GLU A 113 28.20 -3.68 0.72
C GLU A 113 27.79 -3.58 -0.75
N LEU A 114 26.47 -3.42 -1.02
CA LEU A 114 25.96 -3.25 -2.39
C LEU A 114 26.41 -1.93 -3.01
N LYS A 115 26.45 -0.84 -2.25
CA LYS A 115 26.99 0.46 -2.71
C LYS A 115 28.45 0.36 -3.12
N GLU A 116 29.27 -0.34 -2.34
CA GLU A 116 30.67 -0.56 -2.66
C GLU A 116 30.83 -1.46 -3.89
N GLU A 117 30.05 -2.55 -3.98
CA GLU A 117 30.10 -3.48 -5.11
C GLU A 117 29.71 -2.83 -6.44
N PHE A 118 28.63 -2.05 -6.46
CA PHE A 118 28.14 -1.39 -7.66
C PHE A 118 28.81 -0.03 -7.91
N GLY A 119 29.49 0.55 -6.92
CA GLY A 119 30.12 1.87 -7.01
C GLY A 119 29.13 3.02 -7.20
N VAL A 120 27.90 2.87 -6.72
CA VAL A 120 26.82 3.85 -6.87
C VAL A 120 26.02 3.98 -5.58
N GLU A 121 25.26 5.07 -5.44
CA GLU A 121 24.54 5.39 -4.20
C GLU A 121 23.17 4.72 -4.05
N GLY A 122 22.66 4.06 -5.10
CA GLY A 122 21.33 3.48 -5.06
C GLY A 122 21.00 2.57 -6.26
N PRO A 123 19.95 1.75 -6.12
CA PRO A 123 19.54 0.77 -7.13
C PRO A 123 19.14 1.43 -8.46
N ASP A 124 18.51 2.62 -8.42
CA ASP A 124 18.13 3.36 -9.62
C ASP A 124 19.36 3.75 -10.45
N THR A 125 20.45 4.14 -9.78
CA THR A 125 21.70 4.49 -10.46
C THR A 125 22.37 3.23 -10.99
N ALA A 126 22.39 2.14 -10.21
CA ALA A 126 22.92 0.85 -10.64
C ALA A 126 22.25 0.35 -11.93
N SER A 127 20.92 0.43 -12.01
CA SER A 127 20.14 -0.01 -13.17
C SER A 127 20.49 0.74 -14.46
N ILE A 128 20.92 2.01 -14.37
CA ILE A 128 21.34 2.80 -15.53
C ILE A 128 22.71 2.34 -16.08
N TYR A 129 23.62 1.87 -15.22
CA TYR A 129 24.98 1.45 -15.60
C TYR A 129 25.10 -0.04 -15.95
N GLU A 130 24.10 -0.83 -15.59
CA GLU A 130 23.97 -2.26 -15.86
C GLU A 130 24.30 -2.71 -17.31
N PRO A 131 23.99 -1.93 -18.38
CA PRO A 131 24.30 -2.34 -19.77
C PRO A 131 25.80 -2.50 -20.07
N ASN A 132 26.69 -2.00 -19.19
CA ASN A 132 28.14 -2.01 -19.39
C ASN A 132 28.87 -3.00 -18.46
N SER A 133 28.15 -3.89 -17.77
CA SER A 133 28.79 -4.86 -16.87
C SER A 133 29.14 -6.18 -17.60
N ASP A 134 30.19 -6.85 -17.14
CA ASP A 134 30.60 -8.18 -17.60
C ASP A 134 29.73 -9.32 -17.00
N ARG A 135 28.76 -8.99 -16.13
CA ARG A 135 27.89 -9.96 -15.45
C ARG A 135 26.63 -10.29 -16.28
N PRO A 136 26.03 -11.48 -16.11
CA PRO A 136 24.74 -11.78 -16.69
C PRO A 136 23.65 -10.83 -16.20
N VAL A 137 22.83 -10.30 -17.12
CA VAL A 137 21.75 -9.35 -16.82
C VAL A 137 20.78 -9.83 -15.74
N HIS A 138 20.50 -11.14 -15.68
CA HIS A 138 19.57 -11.69 -14.69
C HIS A 138 20.11 -11.67 -13.25
N GLU A 139 21.44 -11.80 -13.07
CA GLU A 139 22.08 -11.72 -11.75
C GLU A 139 22.05 -10.28 -11.25
N LEU A 140 22.36 -9.33 -12.13
CA LEU A 140 22.29 -7.90 -11.82
C LEU A 140 20.87 -7.45 -11.46
N MET A 141 19.87 -7.88 -12.24
CA MET A 141 18.46 -7.60 -11.94
C MET A 141 18.03 -8.15 -10.57
N GLN A 142 18.56 -9.31 -10.18
CA GLN A 142 18.31 -9.89 -8.87
C GLN A 142 18.98 -9.09 -7.74
N GLU A 143 20.21 -8.66 -7.93
CA GLU A 143 20.95 -7.81 -6.98
C GLU A 143 20.29 -6.44 -6.81
N ILE A 144 19.91 -5.78 -7.91
CA ILE A 144 19.15 -4.51 -7.91
C ILE A 144 17.79 -4.68 -7.24
N GLY A 145 17.10 -5.80 -7.51
CA GLY A 145 15.84 -6.14 -6.83
C GLY A 145 16.03 -6.32 -5.32
N THR A 146 17.11 -6.99 -4.92
CA THR A 146 17.48 -7.17 -3.50
C THR A 146 17.76 -5.84 -2.83
N TRP A 147 18.49 -4.95 -3.51
CA TRP A 147 18.79 -3.62 -3.01
C TRP A 147 17.52 -2.77 -2.83
N ASN A 148 16.61 -2.78 -3.81
CA ASN A 148 15.31 -2.13 -3.69
C ASN A 148 14.52 -2.64 -2.47
N SER A 149 14.53 -3.96 -2.22
CA SER A 149 13.91 -4.55 -1.04
C SER A 149 14.58 -4.09 0.25
N ILE A 150 15.92 -4.02 0.31
CA ILE A 150 16.66 -3.52 1.48
C ILE A 150 16.27 -2.08 1.80
N GLN A 151 16.26 -1.18 0.81
CA GLN A 151 15.87 0.22 1.02
C GLN A 151 14.41 0.38 1.45
N ARG A 152 13.51 -0.48 0.96
CA ARG A 152 12.13 -0.52 1.44
C ARG A 152 12.06 -0.98 2.90
N ASP A 153 12.75 -2.06 3.24
CA ASP A 153 12.75 -2.62 4.59
C ASP A 153 13.30 -1.60 5.59
N ILE A 154 14.44 -0.95 5.31
CA ILE A 154 15.00 0.10 6.17
C ILE A 154 13.94 1.15 6.50
N ARG A 155 13.26 1.71 5.48
CA ARG A 155 12.19 2.70 5.67
C ARG A 155 11.05 2.19 6.56
N LEU A 156 10.59 0.96 6.34
CA LEU A 156 9.49 0.37 7.12
C LEU A 156 9.88 0.11 8.59
N TYR A 157 11.07 -0.44 8.82
CA TYR A 157 11.57 -0.73 10.17
C TYR A 157 11.87 0.56 10.96
N GLU A 158 12.41 1.59 10.31
CA GLU A 158 12.60 2.91 10.91
C GLU A 158 11.27 3.58 11.26
N ALA A 159 10.29 3.56 10.34
CA ALA A 159 8.96 4.09 10.61
C ALA A 159 8.28 3.37 11.78
N ALA A 160 8.43 2.04 11.88
CA ALA A 160 7.92 1.26 13.00
C ALA A 160 8.59 1.63 14.32
N ARG A 161 9.91 1.87 14.29
CA ARG A 161 10.68 2.31 15.47
C ARG A 161 10.23 3.70 15.93
N GLN A 162 10.04 4.64 15.00
CA GLN A 162 9.53 5.98 15.30
C GLN A 162 8.11 5.94 15.87
N LEU A 163 7.24 5.07 15.33
CA LEU A 163 5.88 4.88 15.83
C LEU A 163 5.87 4.47 17.30
N GLN A 164 6.75 3.54 17.71
CA GLN A 164 6.86 3.11 19.10
C GLN A 164 7.41 4.22 20.01
N GLN A 165 8.38 5.01 19.54
CA GLN A 165 9.02 6.06 20.33
C GLN A 165 8.12 7.28 20.56
N ASN A 166 7.18 7.53 19.65
CA ASN A 166 6.32 8.71 19.69
C ASN A 166 4.94 8.47 20.35
N ASP A 167 4.81 7.49 21.25
CA ASP A 167 3.53 7.10 21.89
C ASP A 167 2.38 6.97 20.87
N SER A 168 2.62 6.23 19.77
CA SER A 168 1.64 6.00 18.68
C SER A 168 1.25 7.23 17.85
N ARG A 169 1.99 8.34 17.93
CA ARG A 169 1.83 9.49 17.01
C ARG A 169 2.89 9.44 15.91
N LEU A 170 2.48 9.18 14.68
CA LEU A 170 3.36 9.42 13.53
C LEU A 170 3.47 10.93 13.32
N ILE A 171 4.60 11.52 13.72
CA ILE A 171 5.01 12.83 13.22
C ILE A 171 5.45 12.60 11.78
N SER A 172 4.63 13.10 10.86
CA SER A 172 4.70 12.93 9.41
C SER A 172 6.12 12.81 8.84
N ALA A 173 6.56 11.58 8.56
CA ALA A 173 7.70 11.27 7.70
C ALA A 173 7.28 10.91 6.26
N PHE A 174 5.96 10.82 5.99
CA PHE A 174 5.39 10.30 4.73
C PHE A 174 4.63 11.34 3.89
N VAL A 175 4.54 12.59 4.33
CA VAL A 175 4.15 13.69 3.41
C VAL A 175 5.38 13.99 2.57
N ALA A 176 5.35 13.54 1.32
CA ALA A 176 6.15 14.14 0.27
C ALA A 176 5.99 15.66 0.41
N THR A 177 7.10 16.35 0.64
CA THR A 177 7.14 17.81 0.53
C THR A 177 6.84 18.14 -0.93
N ASP A 178 5.56 18.26 -1.26
CA ASP A 178 5.16 19.05 -2.41
C ASP A 178 5.41 20.49 -1.95
N SER A 179 6.63 20.94 -2.24
CA SER A 179 7.04 22.31 -2.02
C SER A 179 6.08 23.20 -2.80
N ASP A 180 5.20 23.85 -2.05
CA ASP A 180 4.52 25.07 -2.42
C ASP A 180 5.54 26.04 -3.02
N ASP A 181 5.58 26.11 -4.35
CA ASP A 181 6.34 27.11 -5.08
C ASP A 181 5.37 27.98 -5.88
N GLY A 182 5.12 29.17 -5.34
CA GLY A 182 4.86 30.33 -6.18
C GLY A 182 3.44 30.88 -6.26
N ALA A 183 2.71 30.97 -5.16
CA ALA A 183 1.66 32.00 -5.06
C ALA A 183 2.26 33.35 -4.64
N SER A 184 2.44 34.28 -5.59
CA SER A 184 2.36 35.74 -5.35
C SER A 184 2.60 36.56 -6.62
N PRO A 185 2.17 37.83 -6.68
CA PRO A 185 0.90 38.38 -6.23
C PRO A 185 0.27 39.30 -7.30
N GLU A 186 -0.97 39.73 -7.07
CA GLU A 186 -1.55 40.88 -7.75
C GLU A 186 -0.62 42.11 -7.66
N SER A 187 -0.45 42.82 -8.79
CA SER A 187 -0.13 44.25 -8.86
C SER A 187 -0.34 44.78 -10.28
N GLN A 188 -1.55 45.26 -10.58
CA GLN A 188 -1.88 46.59 -11.15
C GLN A 188 -3.30 46.62 -11.71
#